data_AF-A0A5K1BRJ3-F1
#
_entry.id   AF-A0A5K1BRJ3-F1
#
_cell.length_a   1.000
_cell.length_b   1.000
_cell.length_c   1.000
_cell.angle_alpha   90.00
_cell.angle_beta   90.00
_cell.angle_gamma   90.00
#
_symmetry.space_group_name_H-M   'P 1'
#
loop_
_entity.id
_entity.type
_entity.pdbx_description
1 polymer ?
#
loop_
_entity_poly.entity_id
_entity_poly.type
_entity_poly.pdbx_seq_one_letter_code
_entity_poly.pdbx_strand_id
1 'polypeptide(L)' 'TGSGKTYTMLGQIDDIDKKPSPDQGMMSRIFEFLFARIRAVMSD' A
#
# COMPACT_ATOMS: atom_id res chain seq x y z
N THR A 1 -7.87 -17.40 14.09
CA THR A 1 -7.09 -18.03 13.00
C THR A 1 -5.85 -17.20 12.74
N GLY A 2 -4.68 -17.81 12.55
CA GLY A 2 -3.36 -17.14 12.48
C GLY A 2 -2.65 -17.27 11.13
N SER A 3 -3.39 -17.43 10.03
CA SER A 3 -2.78 -17.72 8.72
C SER A 3 -2.18 -16.50 8.01
N GLY A 4 -2.00 -15.37 8.69
CA GLY A 4 -1.35 -14.18 8.14
C GLY A 4 -2.13 -13.37 7.10
N LYS A 5 -3.39 -13.71 6.76
CA LYS A 5 -4.15 -13.02 5.67
C LYS A 5 -4.19 -11.50 5.83
N THR A 6 -4.49 -11.01 7.02
CA THR A 6 -4.53 -9.57 7.30
C THR A 6 -3.13 -8.95 7.19
N TYR A 7 -2.11 -9.61 7.73
CA TYR A 7 -0.72 -9.15 7.66
C TYR A 7 -0.22 -9.10 6.21
N THR A 8 -0.56 -10.08 5.37
CA THR A 8 -0.21 -10.05 3.95
C THR A 8 -0.90 -8.92 3.19
N MET A 9 -2.16 -8.63 3.53
CA MET A 9 -2.95 -7.62 2.82
C MET A 9 -2.58 -6.20 3.24
N LEU A 10 -2.44 -5.97 4.55
CA LEU A 10 -2.26 -4.64 5.14
C LEU A 10 -0.83 -4.37 5.62
N GLY A 11 -0.05 -5.41 5.89
CA GLY A 11 1.28 -5.27 6.48
C GLY A 11 1.20 -4.83 7.94
N GLN A 12 2.31 -4.30 8.42
CA GLN A 12 2.34 -3.57 9.68
C GLN A 12 1.83 -2.14 9.44
N ILE A 13 0.81 -1.73 10.19
CA ILE A 13 0.26 -0.38 10.14
C ILE A 13 1.01 0.45 11.18
N ASP A 14 2.07 1.11 10.72
CA ASP A 14 2.83 2.10 11.50
C ASP A 14 2.41 3.54 11.11
N ASP A 15 3.10 4.55 11.63
CA ASP A 15 2.81 5.96 11.39
C ASP A 15 2.69 6.31 9.89
N ILE A 16 1.49 6.73 9.48
CA ILE A 16 1.07 6.93 8.08
C ILE A 16 1.89 8.03 7.37
N ASP A 17 2.51 8.93 8.14
CA ASP A 17 3.25 10.08 7.61
C ASP A 17 4.74 9.79 7.34
N LYS A 18 5.23 8.56 7.53
CA LYS A 18 6.62 8.17 7.24
C LYS A 18 6.75 7.50 5.87
N LYS A 19 7.97 7.58 5.31
CA LYS A 19 8.38 6.88 4.07
C LYS A 19 7.84 5.44 4.06
N PRO A 20 7.38 4.90 2.91
CA PRO A 20 6.79 3.57 2.84
C PRO A 20 7.64 2.52 3.55
N SER A 21 7.02 1.85 4.52
CA SER A 21 7.65 0.80 5.32
C SER A 21 8.03 -0.40 4.43
N PRO A 22 9.16 -1.08 4.69
CA PRO A 22 9.46 -2.36 4.05
C PRO A 22 8.37 -3.41 4.31
N ASP A 23 7.66 -3.32 5.44
CA ASP A 23 6.61 -4.25 5.86
C ASP A 23 5.21 -3.88 5.38
N GLN A 24 5.10 -2.98 4.39
CA GLN A 24 3.81 -2.62 3.79
C GLN A 24 3.14 -3.81 3.09
N GLY A 25 1.82 -3.94 3.29
CA GLY A 25 1.02 -4.98 2.67
C GLY A 25 0.80 -4.82 1.17
N MET A 26 0.27 -5.86 0.52
CA MET A 26 -0.05 -5.82 -0.91
C MET A 26 -1.03 -4.70 -1.29
N MET A 27 -2.00 -4.37 -0.43
CA MET A 27 -3.01 -3.35 -0.72
C MET A 27 -2.39 -1.95 -0.85
N SER A 28 -1.47 -1.57 0.04
CA SER A 28 -0.73 -0.30 -0.07
C SER A 28 -0.04 -0.15 -1.43
N ARG A 29 0.68 -1.20 -1.86
CA ARG A 29 1.41 -1.19 -3.13
C ARG A 29 0.50 -1.05 -4.35
N ILE A 30 -0.65 -1.74 -4.33
CA ILE A 30 -1.64 -1.67 -5.41
C ILE A 30 -2.25 -0.27 -5.49
N PHE A 31 -2.59 0.35 -4.36
CA PHE A 31 -3.13 1.70 -4.34
C PHE A 31 -2.12 2.76 -4.75
N GLU A 32 -0.85 2.66 -4.32
CA GLU A 32 0.21 3.53 -4.80
C GLU A 32 0.32 3.51 -6.33
N PHE A 33 0.34 2.31 -6.92
CA PHE A 33 0.37 2.13 -8.37
C PHE A 33 -0.87 2.71 -9.04
N LEU A 34 -2.07 2.40 -8.51
CA LEU A 34 -3.34 2.86 -9.07
C LEU A 34 -3.42 4.40 -9.07
N PHE A 35 -3.04 5.05 -7.96
CA PHE A 35 -3.05 6.51 -7.89
C PHE A 35 -1.97 7.15 -8.76
N ALA A 36 -0.80 6.52 -8.91
CA ALA A 36 0.20 6.98 -9.88
C ALA A 36 -0.35 6.93 -11.32
N ARG A 37 -1.03 5.83 -11.68
CA ARG A 37 -1.69 5.66 -12.97
C ARG A 37 -2.77 6.70 -13.24
N ILE A 38 -3.64 6.96 -12.26
CA ILE A 38 -4.71 7.95 -12.38
C ILE A 38 -4.12 9.35 -12.56
N ARG A 39 -3.15 9.74 -11.73
CA ARG A 39 -2.50 11.05 -11.83
C ARG A 39 -1.81 11.26 -13.17
N ALA A 40 -1.13 10.24 -13.69
CA ALA A 40 -0.50 10.31 -15.01
C ALA A 40 -1.53 10.59 -16.12
N VAL A 41 -2.69 9.91 -16.09
CA VAL A 41 -3.78 10.14 -17.06
C VAL A 41 -4.40 11.53 -16.91
N MET A 42 -4.47 12.07 -15.70
CA MET A 42 -5.03 13.41 -15.43
C MET A 42 -4.05 14.56 -15.73
N SER A 43 -2.77 14.26 -16.01
CA SER A 43 -1.73 15.26 -16.24
C SER A 43 -1.40 15.46 -17.72
N ASP A 44 -2.05 14.72 -18.63
CA ASP A 44 -2.09 14.92 -20.09
C ASP A 44 -3.36 15.68 -20.50
#